data_AF-A0A0A6D5E8-F1
#
_entry.id   AF-A0A0A6D5E8-F1
#
_cell.length_a   1.000
_cell.length_b   1.000
_cell.length_c   1.000
_cell.angle_alpha   90.00
_cell.angle_beta   90.00
_cell.angle_gamma   90.00
#
_symmetry.space_group_name_H-M   'P 1'
#
loop_
_entity.id
_entity.type
_entity.pdbx_description
1 polymer ?
#
loop_
_entity_poly.entity_id
_entity_poly.type
_entity_poly.pdbx_seq_one_letter_code
_entity_poly.pdbx_strand_id
1 'polypeptide(L)'
;MTNPSENTQPLQIDPVQIPGMVNPVDYPEDHHGGIPLSLASSGNIRSVVDPWLNMSVNDSADALLNESDNSVVNKIIQSGEENQQFTMDLPATLLRDGINSLRLRVTRLNQPEPVTSQPLKVLYYTPRPGGQVTGSGDNPNLIMTLPAEVISDGVNAERAKNGVDIRLSYVYMRQHDVITLYRDGRETTYKVTAAQAAAGAVVVRLLTNDFWQDNEKFALRFRVTDQLGNSSGPQAIWSSTTLINVYIRKEPELDLIRPKVLEAKESGGTLLNFIKDFYDAKFATVEVNYTGSDTGQTVRVKWLGRNFTYPTEVQTVKTPGETLHFQIPRLEVIDTMGGGGRAEVTYTVRLPGTTEDKTSRDLNLAFTEQKHLLGQPTINSDRTNLRVYYPTLEAPYRVRMALHGVTTRYSDEVDIVNESYTNFPIPAAWITENRGKDVMFNYTLKRTGTSEPLIFSWCLRVRL
;
A
#
# COMPACT_ATOMS: atom_id res chain seq x y z
N MET A 1 75.12 47.47 -39.43
CA MET A 1 74.20 48.01 -38.40
C MET A 1 72.79 47.63 -38.80
N THR A 2 72.22 46.62 -38.15
CA THR A 2 70.82 46.23 -38.25
C THR A 2 70.43 45.73 -36.86
N ASN A 3 69.53 46.47 -36.21
CA ASN A 3 69.03 46.20 -34.87
C ASN A 3 68.44 44.79 -34.76
N PRO A 4 68.74 44.02 -33.70
CA PRO A 4 67.90 42.90 -33.33
C PRO A 4 66.61 43.48 -32.74
N SER A 5 65.48 43.22 -33.40
CA SER A 5 64.17 43.39 -32.81
C SER A 5 64.07 42.50 -31.57
N GLU A 6 64.09 43.11 -30.39
CA GLU A 6 63.74 42.46 -29.13
C GLU A 6 62.34 41.87 -29.27
N ASN A 7 62.28 40.54 -29.17
CA ASN A 7 61.04 39.78 -29.17
C ASN A 7 60.32 40.06 -27.83
N THR A 8 59.59 41.17 -27.78
CA THR A 8 58.84 41.66 -26.61
C THR A 8 57.42 41.09 -26.58
N GLN A 9 57.28 39.77 -26.80
CA GLN A 9 56.06 39.11 -26.36
C GLN A 9 56.07 39.08 -24.82
N PRO A 10 55.00 39.54 -24.15
CA PRO A 10 54.88 39.39 -22.71
C PRO A 10 55.03 37.92 -22.35
N LEU A 11 55.91 37.59 -21.41
CA LEU A 11 56.03 36.22 -20.92
C LEU A 11 54.67 35.78 -20.37
N GLN A 12 54.11 34.72 -20.96
CA GLN A 12 52.82 34.17 -20.58
C GLN A 12 52.82 33.79 -19.10
N ILE A 13 51.77 34.23 -18.39
CA ILE A 13 51.52 33.87 -16.99
C ILE A 13 50.38 32.86 -16.97
N ASP A 14 50.60 31.74 -16.29
CA ASP A 14 49.57 30.72 -16.13
C ASP A 14 48.46 31.21 -15.19
N PRO A 15 47.18 30.86 -15.45
CA PRO A 15 46.10 31.14 -14.52
C PRO A 15 46.32 30.47 -13.17
N VAL A 16 45.69 31.01 -12.12
CA VAL A 16 45.63 30.32 -10.82
C VAL A 16 45.00 28.93 -10.97
N GLN A 17 45.39 27.99 -10.12
CA GLN A 17 44.79 26.67 -10.01
C GLN A 17 43.96 26.58 -8.72
N ILE A 18 42.82 25.90 -8.76
CA ILE A 18 42.03 25.62 -7.55
C ILE A 18 41.93 24.10 -7.37
N PRO A 19 42.72 23.51 -6.47
CA PRO A 19 42.63 22.08 -6.17
C PRO A 19 41.23 21.70 -5.65
N GLY A 20 40.71 20.58 -6.16
CA GLY A 20 39.39 20.05 -5.75
C GLY A 20 38.20 20.61 -6.52
N MET A 21 38.43 21.41 -7.57
CA MET A 21 37.36 21.78 -8.51
C MET A 21 36.71 20.55 -9.15
N VAL A 22 35.41 20.68 -9.46
CA VAL A 22 34.66 19.72 -10.25
C VAL A 22 34.84 20.06 -11.73
N ASN A 23 35.26 19.08 -12.53
CA ASN A 23 35.42 19.20 -13.99
C ASN A 23 35.19 17.80 -14.62
N PRO A 24 34.30 17.65 -15.63
CA PRO A 24 33.48 18.68 -16.27
C PRO A 24 32.29 19.15 -15.43
N VAL A 25 31.85 20.38 -15.68
CA VAL A 25 30.52 20.87 -15.29
C VAL A 25 29.71 21.16 -16.56
N ASP A 26 28.39 21.13 -16.45
CA ASP A 26 27.44 21.27 -17.55
C ASP A 26 26.85 22.68 -17.43
N TYR A 27 27.48 23.64 -18.14
CA TYR A 27 27.12 25.05 -18.12
C TYR A 27 27.19 25.65 -19.54
N PRO A 28 26.29 26.58 -19.92
CA PRO A 28 26.21 27.09 -21.30
C PRO A 28 27.38 27.99 -21.73
N GLU A 29 28.03 28.65 -20.77
CA GLU A 29 29.16 29.54 -21.01
C GLU A 29 30.50 28.79 -20.90
N ASP A 30 31.49 29.19 -21.69
CA ASP A 30 32.86 28.66 -21.62
C ASP A 30 33.43 28.72 -20.19
N HIS A 31 33.84 27.57 -19.65
CA HIS A 31 34.21 27.36 -18.26
C HIS A 31 35.29 26.29 -18.11
N HIS A 32 36.07 26.39 -17.03
CA HIS A 32 37.16 25.45 -16.74
C HIS A 32 36.77 24.41 -15.67
N GLY A 33 35.66 24.62 -14.96
CA GLY A 33 35.12 23.74 -13.93
C GLY A 33 34.28 24.51 -12.92
N GLY A 34 34.01 23.92 -11.77
CA GLY A 34 33.26 24.56 -10.69
C GLY A 34 33.85 24.34 -9.31
N ILE A 35 33.52 25.23 -8.38
CA ILE A 35 34.01 25.25 -7.00
C ILE A 35 32.87 24.76 -6.09
N PRO A 36 32.99 23.56 -5.49
CA PRO A 36 32.05 23.10 -4.48
C PRO A 36 32.07 24.00 -3.24
N LEU A 37 30.93 24.14 -2.54
CA LEU A 37 30.87 24.90 -1.28
C LEU A 37 31.78 24.33 -0.20
N SER A 38 32.15 23.04 -0.27
CA SER A 38 33.11 22.42 0.64
C SER A 38 34.50 23.03 0.55
N LEU A 39 34.89 23.59 -0.59
CA LEU A 39 36.17 24.32 -0.72
C LEU A 39 36.13 25.70 -0.08
N ALA A 40 34.94 26.25 0.15
CA ALA A 40 34.71 27.55 0.77
C ALA A 40 34.39 27.47 2.27
N SER A 41 34.41 26.26 2.88
CA SER A 41 33.90 26.05 4.25
C SER A 41 34.73 26.76 5.34
N SER A 42 36.00 27.07 5.07
CA SER A 42 36.88 27.86 5.95
C SER A 42 36.72 29.37 5.78
N GLY A 43 35.90 29.82 4.83
CA GLY A 43 35.78 31.23 4.42
C GLY A 43 36.73 31.63 3.29
N ASN A 44 37.77 30.84 3.02
CA ASN A 44 38.74 31.08 1.95
C ASN A 44 38.85 29.87 1.02
N ILE A 45 39.07 30.13 -0.26
CA ILE A 45 39.37 29.13 -1.28
C ILE A 45 40.86 29.16 -1.54
N ARG A 46 41.51 28.02 -1.31
CA ARG A 46 42.94 27.87 -1.60
C ARG A 46 43.16 27.87 -3.10
N SER A 47 43.82 28.91 -3.60
CA SER A 47 44.35 28.96 -4.95
C SER A 47 45.86 28.70 -4.93
N VAL A 48 46.34 28.03 -5.96
CA VAL A 48 47.74 27.64 -6.14
C VAL A 48 48.28 28.38 -7.35
N VAL A 49 49.45 28.98 -7.19
CA VAL A 49 50.14 29.74 -8.23
C VAL A 49 51.44 29.04 -8.57
N ASP A 50 51.55 28.58 -9.81
CA ASP A 50 52.82 28.07 -10.34
C ASP A 50 53.80 29.23 -10.55
N PRO A 51 55.11 29.00 -10.33
CA PRO A 51 56.10 30.06 -10.48
C PRO A 51 56.18 30.52 -11.94
N TRP A 52 56.17 31.83 -12.16
CA TRP A 52 56.46 32.39 -13.49
C TRP A 52 57.97 32.38 -13.77
N LEU A 53 58.33 32.52 -15.05
CA LEU A 53 59.74 32.56 -15.44
C LEU A 53 60.48 33.70 -14.74
N ASN A 54 61.61 33.35 -14.13
CA ASN A 54 62.48 34.24 -13.36
C ASN A 54 61.78 34.92 -12.19
N MET A 55 60.84 34.23 -11.53
CA MET A 55 60.17 34.73 -10.33
C MET A 55 61.19 35.06 -9.23
N SER A 56 61.23 36.32 -8.84
CA SER A 56 62.28 36.88 -7.98
C SER A 56 61.70 37.58 -6.75
N VAL A 57 62.55 37.81 -5.75
CA VAL A 57 62.19 38.54 -4.53
C VAL A 57 61.63 39.93 -4.87
N ASN A 58 60.58 40.33 -4.15
CA ASN A 58 59.81 41.56 -4.35
C ASN A 58 58.98 41.65 -5.64
N ASP A 59 58.96 40.61 -6.47
CA ASP A 59 57.85 40.48 -7.41
C ASP A 59 56.53 40.36 -6.62
N SER A 60 55.41 40.74 -7.23
CA SER A 60 54.10 40.62 -6.59
C SER A 60 53.08 39.93 -7.50
N ALA A 61 52.18 39.20 -6.86
CA ALA A 61 51.05 38.54 -7.47
C ALA A 61 49.76 39.10 -6.86
N ASP A 62 48.87 39.61 -7.71
CA ASP A 62 47.51 40.02 -7.39
C ASP A 62 46.52 39.00 -7.94
N ALA A 63 45.64 38.48 -7.09
CA ALA A 63 44.42 37.84 -7.52
C ALA A 63 43.40 38.92 -7.88
N LEU A 64 42.91 38.91 -9.11
CA LEU A 64 41.82 39.76 -9.58
C LEU A 64 40.58 38.88 -9.78
N LEU A 65 39.42 39.41 -9.40
CA LEU A 65 38.16 38.69 -9.46
C LEU A 65 37.15 39.43 -10.35
N ASN A 66 36.55 38.67 -11.26
CA ASN A 66 35.56 39.13 -12.23
C ASN A 66 36.09 40.33 -13.03
N GLU A 67 35.24 41.32 -13.27
CA GLU A 67 35.54 42.50 -14.08
C GLU A 67 36.35 43.56 -13.32
N SER A 68 36.65 43.34 -12.03
CA SER A 68 37.41 44.27 -11.19
C SER A 68 38.92 44.09 -11.33
N ASP A 69 39.65 45.20 -11.49
CA ASP A 69 41.12 45.21 -11.46
C ASP A 69 41.69 45.56 -10.08
N ASN A 70 40.83 45.72 -9.07
CA ASN A 70 41.23 45.75 -7.67
C ASN A 70 41.67 44.35 -7.25
N SER A 71 42.85 44.28 -6.62
CA SER A 71 43.37 43.05 -6.04
C SER A 71 42.50 42.62 -4.87
N VAL A 72 42.03 41.37 -4.89
CA VAL A 72 41.30 40.76 -3.77
C VAL A 72 42.23 40.01 -2.82
N VAL A 73 43.40 39.61 -3.31
CA VAL A 73 44.51 39.02 -2.53
C VAL A 73 45.81 39.46 -3.19
N ASN A 74 46.74 39.98 -2.40
CA ASN A 74 48.08 40.32 -2.85
C ASN A 74 49.12 39.45 -2.11
N LYS A 75 50.14 39.01 -2.83
CA LYS A 75 51.31 38.32 -2.29
C LYS A 75 52.57 38.94 -2.86
N ILE A 76 53.50 39.33 -1.99
CA ILE A 76 54.86 39.73 -2.35
C ILE A 76 55.78 38.54 -2.14
N ILE A 77 56.57 38.20 -3.16
CA ILE A 77 57.54 37.10 -3.13
C ILE A 77 58.67 37.45 -2.16
N GLN A 78 58.86 36.60 -1.15
CA GLN A 78 59.89 36.76 -0.13
C GLN A 78 61.18 36.03 -0.53
N SER A 79 62.28 36.34 0.17
CA SER A 79 63.51 35.57 0.03
C SER A 79 63.29 34.12 0.47
N GLY A 80 63.73 33.17 -0.36
CA GLY A 80 63.48 31.73 -0.19
C GLY A 80 62.26 31.19 -0.94
N GLU A 81 61.38 32.06 -1.46
CA GLU A 81 60.20 31.68 -2.26
C GLU A 81 60.47 31.73 -3.78
N GLU A 82 61.67 32.11 -4.22
CA GLU A 82 62.02 32.29 -5.63
C GLU A 82 61.80 31.01 -6.44
N ASN A 83 61.09 31.13 -7.57
CA ASN A 83 60.73 30.04 -8.46
C ASN A 83 60.04 28.83 -7.77
N GLN A 84 59.38 29.05 -6.63
CA GLN A 84 58.57 28.03 -5.96
C GLN A 84 57.08 28.29 -6.13
N GLN A 85 56.30 27.21 -6.10
CA GLN A 85 54.85 27.31 -6.03
C GLN A 85 54.42 27.91 -4.70
N PHE A 86 53.42 28.78 -4.70
CA PHE A 86 52.84 29.35 -3.49
C PHE A 86 51.32 29.36 -3.55
N THR A 87 50.69 29.70 -2.43
CA THR A 87 49.23 29.73 -2.31
C THR A 87 48.72 31.13 -2.03
N MET A 88 47.54 31.43 -2.55
CA MET A 88 46.77 32.61 -2.18
C MET A 88 45.39 32.18 -1.67
N ASP A 89 44.97 32.73 -0.54
CA ASP A 89 43.70 32.44 0.10
C ASP A 89 42.63 33.42 -0.39
N LEU A 90 41.87 33.01 -1.40
CA LEU A 90 40.82 33.83 -2.00
C LEU A 90 39.58 33.89 -1.08
N PRO A 91 39.11 35.06 -0.63
CA PRO A 91 37.92 35.14 0.19
C PRO A 91 36.68 34.64 -0.55
N ALA A 92 36.04 33.57 -0.06
CA ALA A 92 34.90 32.95 -0.72
C ALA A 92 33.66 33.87 -0.74
N THR A 93 33.57 34.81 0.20
CA THR A 93 32.50 35.82 0.29
C THR A 93 32.46 36.78 -0.90
N LEU A 94 33.53 36.83 -1.71
CA LEU A 94 33.60 37.68 -2.90
C LEU A 94 33.08 36.98 -4.17
N LEU A 95 32.91 35.66 -4.14
CA LEU A 95 32.35 34.92 -5.28
C LEU A 95 30.85 35.19 -5.41
N ARG A 96 30.39 35.38 -6.65
CA ARG A 96 28.96 35.49 -7.00
C ARG A 96 28.38 34.12 -7.34
N ASP A 97 27.06 33.96 -7.17
CA ASP A 97 26.33 32.83 -7.76
C ASP A 97 26.47 32.88 -9.29
N GLY A 98 26.83 31.75 -9.90
CA GLY A 98 27.14 31.64 -11.32
C GLY A 98 28.64 31.66 -11.65
N ILE A 99 28.98 32.14 -12.85
CA ILE A 99 30.37 32.16 -13.34
C ILE A 99 31.15 33.30 -12.71
N ASN A 100 32.33 32.94 -12.18
CA ASN A 100 33.35 33.83 -11.66
C ASN A 100 34.61 33.73 -12.53
N SER A 101 35.28 34.86 -12.78
CA SER A 101 36.49 34.92 -13.60
C SER A 101 37.69 35.32 -12.75
N LEU A 102 38.61 34.38 -12.50
CA LEU A 102 39.82 34.62 -11.71
C LEU A 102 41.00 34.91 -12.63
N ARG A 103 41.72 35.99 -12.37
CA ARG A 103 42.91 36.38 -13.14
C ARG A 103 44.09 36.59 -12.19
N LEU A 104 45.28 36.14 -12.59
CA LEU A 104 46.52 36.42 -11.87
C LEU A 104 47.22 37.59 -12.55
N ARG A 105 47.48 38.68 -11.83
CA ARG A 105 48.30 39.79 -12.31
C ARG A 105 49.64 39.80 -11.60
N VAL A 106 50.73 39.70 -12.37
CA VAL A 106 52.09 39.68 -11.87
C VAL A 106 52.77 41.00 -12.18
N THR A 107 53.37 41.62 -11.16
CA THR A 107 54.22 42.82 -11.30
C THR A 107 55.63 42.45 -10.88
N ARG A 108 56.59 42.51 -11.81
CA ARG A 108 58.00 42.24 -11.50
C ARG A 108 58.69 43.50 -11.01
N LEU A 109 59.60 43.41 -10.05
CA LEU A 109 60.24 44.59 -9.43
C LEU A 109 60.85 45.55 -10.46
N ASN A 110 61.50 45.00 -11.49
CA ASN A 110 62.22 45.75 -12.52
C ASN A 110 61.40 45.96 -13.80
N GLN A 111 60.10 45.67 -13.79
CA GLN A 111 59.22 45.82 -14.94
C GLN A 111 57.96 46.59 -14.52
N PRO A 112 57.78 47.85 -14.98
CA PRO A 112 56.66 48.67 -14.53
C PRO A 112 55.30 48.20 -15.05
N GLU A 113 55.27 47.52 -16.20
CA GLU A 113 54.03 47.03 -16.80
C GLU A 113 53.69 45.62 -16.26
N PRO A 114 52.56 45.45 -15.55
CA PRO A 114 52.16 44.15 -15.04
C PRO A 114 51.68 43.24 -16.18
N VAL A 115 51.84 41.93 -16.01
CA VAL A 115 51.34 40.90 -16.95
C VAL A 115 50.19 40.14 -16.30
N THR A 116 49.06 40.02 -17.00
CA THR A 116 47.87 39.32 -16.48
C THR A 116 47.67 37.99 -17.23
N SER A 117 47.33 36.93 -16.50
CA SER A 117 47.02 35.62 -17.06
C SER A 117 45.74 35.63 -17.89
N GLN A 118 45.51 34.57 -18.65
CA GLN A 118 44.15 34.25 -19.13
C GLN A 118 43.23 34.00 -17.92
N PRO A 119 41.92 34.26 -18.04
CA PRO A 119 40.98 34.06 -16.93
C PRO A 119 40.68 32.59 -16.67
N LEU A 120 40.81 32.15 -15.42
CA LEU A 120 40.19 30.92 -14.93
C LEU A 120 38.71 31.20 -14.61
N LYS A 121 37.84 30.86 -15.56
CA LYS A 121 36.38 30.88 -15.39
C LYS A 121 35.88 29.67 -14.62
N VAL A 122 35.23 29.89 -13.49
CA VAL A 122 34.75 28.85 -12.56
C VAL A 122 33.29 29.08 -12.17
N LEU A 123 32.52 27.99 -12.16
CA LEU A 123 31.13 27.99 -11.70
C LEU A 123 31.07 27.88 -10.17
N TYR A 124 30.25 28.71 -9.53
CA TYR A 124 30.03 28.67 -8.09
C TYR A 124 28.53 28.78 -7.81
N TYR A 125 27.97 27.84 -7.03
CA TYR A 125 26.55 27.89 -6.66
C TYR A 125 26.36 28.23 -5.20
N THR A 126 25.75 29.39 -4.95
CA THR A 126 25.35 29.84 -3.63
C THR A 126 24.03 30.61 -3.72
N PRO A 127 22.99 30.23 -2.95
CA PRO A 127 22.95 29.14 -1.98
C PRO A 127 22.87 27.75 -2.62
N ARG A 128 23.20 26.70 -1.84
CA ARG A 128 22.97 25.28 -2.20
C ARG A 128 21.49 25.01 -2.51
N PRO A 129 21.16 23.95 -3.28
CA PRO A 129 19.77 23.53 -3.43
C PRO A 129 19.13 23.32 -2.05
N GLY A 130 17.83 23.63 -1.89
CA GLY A 130 17.14 23.47 -0.59
C GLY A 130 17.57 24.46 0.51
N GLY A 131 18.52 25.35 0.23
CA GLY A 131 18.92 26.43 1.12
C GLY A 131 19.78 26.01 2.32
N GLN A 132 20.07 26.98 3.18
CA GLN A 132 20.93 26.81 4.34
C GLN A 132 20.10 26.55 5.60
N VAL A 133 19.57 25.33 5.74
CA VAL A 133 18.81 24.92 6.93
C VAL A 133 19.77 24.40 8.00
N THR A 134 19.78 25.06 9.16
CA THR A 134 20.59 24.67 10.33
C THR A 134 19.91 23.58 11.14
N GLY A 135 20.68 22.64 11.69
CA GLY A 135 20.19 21.56 12.53
C GLY A 135 20.05 20.22 11.81
N SER A 136 19.92 19.15 12.60
CA SER A 136 19.62 17.81 12.11
C SER A 136 18.11 17.62 11.95
N GLY A 137 17.70 16.79 10.98
CA GLY A 137 16.30 16.47 10.73
C GLY A 137 15.89 16.68 9.27
N ASP A 138 14.60 16.93 9.07
CA ASP A 138 14.00 17.15 7.76
C ASP A 138 14.23 18.59 7.29
N ASN A 139 14.48 18.76 6.01
CA ASN A 139 14.61 20.07 5.38
C ASN A 139 13.22 20.58 4.97
N PRO A 140 12.71 21.67 5.59
CA PRO A 140 11.38 22.20 5.29
C PRO A 140 11.26 22.82 3.89
N ASN A 141 12.39 23.11 3.23
CA ASN A 141 12.39 23.67 1.88
C ASN A 141 12.29 22.58 0.80
N LEU A 142 12.18 21.30 1.17
CA LEU A 142 12.00 20.18 0.24
C LEU A 142 10.55 19.69 0.36
N ILE A 143 9.73 20.08 -0.60
CA ILE A 143 8.29 19.86 -0.58
C ILE A 143 7.95 18.74 -1.56
N MET A 144 7.33 17.68 -1.04
CA MET A 144 6.76 16.59 -1.82
C MET A 144 5.24 16.61 -1.64
N THR A 145 4.50 16.59 -2.73
CA THR A 145 3.03 16.56 -2.74
C THR A 145 2.54 15.38 -3.54
N LEU A 146 1.58 14.66 -2.96
CA LEU A 146 0.89 13.53 -3.59
C LEU A 146 -0.59 13.87 -3.77
N PRO A 147 -1.30 13.21 -4.69
CA PRO A 147 -2.75 13.30 -4.80
C PRO A 147 -3.43 12.93 -3.46
N ALA A 148 -4.53 13.61 -3.13
CA ALA A 148 -5.19 13.45 -1.83
C ALA A 148 -5.67 12.01 -1.60
N GLU A 149 -6.18 11.38 -2.66
CA GLU A 149 -6.68 10.02 -2.64
C GLU A 149 -5.57 8.96 -2.46
N VAL A 150 -4.32 9.29 -2.80
CA VAL A 150 -3.17 8.41 -2.49
C VAL A 150 -2.87 8.45 -0.99
N ILE A 151 -3.04 9.62 -0.37
CA ILE A 151 -2.86 9.79 1.08
C ILE A 151 -4.00 9.12 1.86
N SER A 152 -5.25 9.23 1.40
CA SER A 152 -6.41 8.66 2.09
C SER A 152 -6.60 7.16 1.84
N ASP A 153 -6.48 6.71 0.59
CA ASP A 153 -6.93 5.37 0.16
C ASP A 153 -5.75 4.44 -0.19
N GLY A 154 -4.54 5.01 -0.28
CA GLY A 154 -3.33 4.29 -0.65
C GLY A 154 -3.23 3.98 -2.15
N VAL A 155 -2.33 3.04 -2.47
CA VAL A 155 -2.00 2.62 -3.83
C VAL A 155 -2.29 1.14 -4.01
N ASN A 156 -3.37 0.86 -4.73
CA ASN A 156 -3.72 -0.49 -5.17
C ASN A 156 -3.08 -0.83 -6.53
N ALA A 157 -3.27 -2.06 -7.00
CA ALA A 157 -2.73 -2.55 -8.27
C ALA A 157 -3.16 -1.69 -9.48
N GLU A 158 -4.42 -1.29 -9.55
CA GLU A 158 -4.97 -0.49 -10.65
C GLU A 158 -4.36 0.92 -10.68
N ARG A 159 -4.32 1.59 -9.52
CA ARG A 159 -3.74 2.92 -9.37
C ARG A 159 -2.26 2.91 -9.74
N ALA A 160 -1.51 1.91 -9.29
CA ALA A 160 -0.10 1.78 -9.65
C ALA A 160 0.13 1.51 -11.13
N LYS A 161 -0.79 0.78 -11.79
CA LYS A 161 -0.74 0.54 -13.24
C LYS A 161 -1.01 1.82 -14.03
N ASN A 162 -1.99 2.62 -13.62
CA ASN A 162 -2.29 3.94 -14.22
C ASN A 162 -1.18 4.96 -13.89
N GLY A 163 -0.52 4.74 -12.76
CA GLY A 163 0.61 5.47 -12.24
C GLY A 163 0.22 6.67 -11.38
N VAL A 164 1.10 7.00 -10.44
CA VAL A 164 0.92 8.03 -9.42
C VAL A 164 1.89 9.17 -9.67
N ASP A 165 1.37 10.36 -9.96
CA ASP A 165 2.18 11.56 -10.09
C ASP A 165 2.52 12.12 -8.71
N ILE A 166 3.81 12.25 -8.42
CA ILE A 166 4.31 12.98 -7.26
C ILE A 166 4.96 14.28 -7.72
N ARG A 167 4.66 15.38 -7.04
CA ARG A 167 5.25 16.69 -7.31
C ARG A 167 6.34 17.00 -6.30
N LEU A 168 7.54 17.28 -6.80
CA LEU A 168 8.73 17.61 -6.01
C LEU A 168 9.13 19.06 -6.30
N SER A 169 9.29 19.88 -5.27
CA SER A 169 9.74 21.27 -5.41
C SER A 169 10.66 21.68 -4.26
N TYR A 170 11.60 22.57 -4.55
CA TYR A 170 12.53 23.09 -3.56
C TYR A 170 13.12 24.44 -4.00
N VAL A 171 13.62 25.22 -3.03
CA VAL A 171 14.24 26.52 -3.29
C VAL A 171 15.62 26.37 -3.95
N TYR A 172 16.00 27.34 -4.78
CA TYR A 172 17.26 27.33 -5.55
C TYR A 172 17.41 26.11 -6.47
N MET A 173 16.29 25.63 -7.03
CA MET A 173 16.28 24.60 -8.05
C MET A 173 17.00 25.08 -9.30
N ARG A 174 17.99 24.32 -9.75
CA ARG A 174 18.78 24.62 -10.95
C ARG A 174 18.71 23.46 -11.93
N GLN A 175 18.93 23.80 -13.20
CA GLN A 175 19.18 22.79 -14.21
C GLN A 175 20.41 21.97 -13.81
N HIS A 176 20.37 20.67 -14.12
CA HIS A 176 21.41 19.69 -13.78
C HIS A 176 21.49 19.27 -12.31
N ASP A 177 20.65 19.82 -11.42
CA ASP A 177 20.44 19.22 -10.11
C ASP A 177 20.01 17.75 -10.26
N VAL A 178 20.42 16.91 -9.31
CA VAL A 178 20.03 15.51 -9.23
C VAL A 178 19.14 15.31 -8.01
N ILE A 179 17.88 15.01 -8.25
CA ILE A 179 16.93 14.60 -7.22
C ILE A 179 17.11 13.10 -6.98
N THR A 180 17.31 12.70 -5.73
CA THR A 180 17.29 11.29 -5.32
C THR A 180 16.01 11.02 -4.55
N LEU A 181 15.10 10.25 -5.17
CA LEU A 181 13.83 9.83 -4.59
C LEU A 181 13.99 8.48 -3.89
N TYR A 182 13.74 8.46 -2.59
CA TYR A 182 13.65 7.26 -1.77
C TYR A 182 12.22 6.72 -1.77
N ARG A 183 12.08 5.43 -2.07
CA ARG A 183 10.83 4.64 -2.02
C ARG A 183 11.09 3.38 -1.22
N ASP A 184 10.80 3.44 0.06
CA ASP A 184 10.77 2.30 0.97
C ASP A 184 12.01 1.39 0.83
N GLY A 185 13.21 1.96 0.91
CA GLY A 185 14.49 1.24 0.78
C GLY A 185 15.13 1.28 -0.61
N ARG A 186 14.45 1.82 -1.64
CA ARG A 186 15.01 1.97 -3.00
C ARG A 186 15.19 3.44 -3.40
N GLU A 187 16.34 3.79 -3.95
CA GLU A 187 16.62 5.13 -4.47
C GLU A 187 16.62 5.15 -6.01
N THR A 188 16.03 6.18 -6.61
CA THR A 188 16.14 6.49 -8.05
C THR A 188 16.44 7.97 -8.21
N THR A 189 17.26 8.28 -9.21
CA THR A 189 17.72 9.64 -9.48
C THR A 189 17.02 10.25 -10.69
N TYR A 190 16.76 11.56 -10.62
CA TYR A 190 16.18 12.35 -11.70
C TYR A 190 17.02 13.61 -11.90
N LYS A 191 17.56 13.81 -13.10
CA LYS A 191 18.30 15.03 -13.47
C LYS A 191 17.29 16.12 -13.85
N VAL A 192 17.38 17.28 -13.22
CA VAL A 192 16.49 18.43 -13.44
C VAL A 192 16.81 19.08 -14.78
N THR A 193 15.78 19.25 -15.61
CA THR A 193 15.87 19.93 -16.91
C THR A 193 15.69 21.45 -16.76
N ALA A 194 16.07 22.20 -17.80
CA ALA A 194 15.88 23.66 -17.84
C ALA A 194 14.41 24.06 -17.62
N ALA A 195 13.49 23.36 -18.28
CA ALA A 195 12.05 23.63 -18.18
C ALA A 195 11.51 23.36 -16.77
N GLN A 196 11.97 22.30 -16.12
CA GLN A 196 11.60 21.97 -14.74
C GLN A 196 12.14 22.98 -13.74
N ALA A 197 13.40 23.39 -13.90
CA ALA A 197 14.00 24.44 -13.09
C ALA A 197 13.22 25.76 -13.21
N ALA A 198 12.87 26.15 -14.44
CA ALA A 198 12.04 27.34 -14.70
C ALA A 198 10.62 27.22 -14.09
N ALA A 199 10.05 26.02 -14.07
CA ALA A 199 8.76 25.75 -13.43
C ALA A 199 8.83 25.64 -11.90
N GLY A 200 10.03 25.56 -11.32
CA GLY A 200 10.26 25.37 -9.88
C GLY A 200 9.79 24.02 -9.33
N ALA A 201 9.58 23.03 -10.20
CA ALA A 201 9.10 21.71 -9.78
C ALA A 201 9.34 20.60 -10.81
N VAL A 202 9.43 19.38 -10.29
CA VAL A 202 9.53 18.13 -11.05
C VAL A 202 8.33 17.26 -10.72
N VAL A 203 7.60 16.81 -11.74
CA VAL A 203 6.57 15.78 -11.59
C VAL A 203 7.18 14.44 -11.98
N VAL A 204 7.15 13.48 -11.05
CA VAL A 204 7.62 12.11 -11.27
C VAL A 204 6.41 11.19 -11.28
N ARG A 205 6.23 10.45 -12.37
CA ARG A 205 5.20 9.40 -12.48
C ARG A 205 5.76 8.08 -11.96
N LEU A 206 5.25 7.60 -10.82
CA LEU A 206 5.57 6.28 -10.28
C LEU A 206 4.61 5.22 -10.86
N LEU A 207 5.15 4.05 -11.21
CA LEU A 207 4.42 2.93 -11.79
C LEU A 207 4.48 1.70 -10.87
N THR A 208 3.84 0.60 -11.28
CA THR A 208 3.81 -0.67 -10.53
C THR A 208 5.17 -1.12 -9.99
N ASN A 209 6.24 -0.99 -10.77
CA ASN A 209 7.59 -1.43 -10.35
C ASN A 209 8.21 -0.55 -9.26
N ASP A 210 7.76 0.70 -9.11
CA ASP A 210 8.20 1.59 -8.04
C ASP A 210 7.62 1.19 -6.69
N PHE A 211 6.43 0.58 -6.70
CA PHE A 211 5.73 0.04 -5.55
C PHE A 211 6.07 -1.45 -5.37
N TRP A 212 7.32 -1.73 -5.04
CA TRP A 212 7.91 -3.06 -5.13
C TRP A 212 7.44 -4.05 -4.04
N GLN A 213 6.76 -3.57 -3.00
CA GLN A 213 6.18 -4.39 -1.94
C GLN A 213 4.89 -3.77 -1.42
N ASP A 214 4.05 -4.62 -0.85
CA ASP A 214 2.91 -4.17 -0.07
C ASP A 214 3.41 -3.72 1.31
N ASN A 215 3.00 -2.55 1.75
CA ASN A 215 3.40 -1.96 3.01
C ASN A 215 2.40 -0.87 3.41
N GLU A 216 1.79 -1.00 4.59
CA GLU A 216 0.86 -0.01 5.14
C GLU A 216 1.51 1.35 5.43
N LYS A 217 2.84 1.37 5.55
CA LYS A 217 3.65 2.57 5.81
C LYS A 217 4.80 2.68 4.79
N PHE A 218 4.48 2.52 3.52
CA PHE A 218 5.44 2.69 2.43
C PHE A 218 5.99 4.11 2.46
N ALA A 219 7.30 4.23 2.70
CA ALA A 219 7.94 5.51 2.97
C ALA A 219 8.47 6.20 1.69
N LEU A 220 8.09 7.46 1.51
CA LEU A 220 8.54 8.33 0.42
C LEU A 220 9.23 9.58 0.98
N ARG A 221 10.39 9.93 0.42
CA ARG A 221 11.10 11.19 0.68
C ARG A 221 12.14 11.44 -0.40
N PHE A 222 12.67 12.66 -0.50
CA PHE A 222 13.72 12.96 -1.47
C PHE A 222 14.81 13.87 -0.92
N ARG A 223 15.95 13.88 -1.60
CA ARG A 223 17.07 14.82 -1.40
C ARG A 223 17.58 15.31 -2.74
N VAL A 224 18.42 16.34 -2.74
CA VAL A 224 18.97 16.93 -3.96
C VAL A 224 20.48 17.08 -3.83
N THR A 225 21.19 16.99 -4.95
CA THR A 225 22.59 17.37 -5.06
C THR A 225 22.77 18.14 -6.37
N ASP A 226 23.42 19.30 -6.32
CA ASP A 226 23.73 20.04 -7.54
C ASP A 226 24.92 19.41 -8.30
N GLN A 227 25.20 19.90 -9.50
CA GLN A 227 26.32 19.40 -10.31
C GLN A 227 27.72 19.66 -9.72
N LEU A 228 27.83 20.51 -8.69
CA LEU A 228 29.07 20.76 -7.96
C LEU A 228 29.21 19.85 -6.72
N GLY A 229 28.22 18.98 -6.46
CA GLY A 229 28.20 18.09 -5.31
C GLY A 229 27.62 18.71 -4.03
N ASN A 230 27.00 19.90 -4.10
CA ASN A 230 26.38 20.51 -2.94
C ASN A 230 25.02 19.85 -2.65
N SER A 231 24.87 19.28 -1.46
CA SER A 231 23.62 18.67 -1.00
C SER A 231 22.52 19.69 -0.72
N SER A 232 21.27 19.23 -0.67
CA SER A 232 20.03 19.99 -0.37
C SER A 232 20.02 20.72 0.98
N GLY A 233 21.03 20.55 1.82
CA GLY A 233 21.23 21.22 3.09
C GLY A 233 22.60 20.86 3.67
N PRO A 234 23.11 21.62 4.65
CA PRO A 234 24.40 21.32 5.29
C PRO A 234 24.31 20.09 6.23
N GLN A 235 23.14 19.84 6.83
CA GLN A 235 22.87 18.68 7.69
C GLN A 235 21.48 18.08 7.38
N ALA A 236 20.43 18.91 7.40
CA ALA A 236 19.10 18.53 6.96
C ALA A 236 19.05 18.38 5.42
N ILE A 237 19.33 17.17 4.93
CA ILE A 237 19.41 16.90 3.48
C ILE A 237 18.14 16.26 2.91
N TRP A 238 17.30 15.65 3.73
CA TRP A 238 16.10 14.94 3.29
C TRP A 238 14.84 15.79 3.45
N SER A 239 13.86 15.64 2.56
CA SER A 239 12.49 16.08 2.80
C SER A 239 11.89 15.32 3.98
N SER A 240 10.77 15.82 4.49
CA SER A 240 9.96 15.01 5.40
C SER A 240 9.44 13.74 4.74
N THR A 241 9.24 12.71 5.55
CA THR A 241 8.80 11.39 5.09
C THR A 241 7.28 11.36 4.97
N THR A 242 6.78 11.09 3.78
CA THR A 242 5.37 10.77 3.57
C THR A 242 5.17 9.27 3.63
N LEU A 243 4.24 8.80 4.45
CA LEU A 243 3.87 7.39 4.56
C LEU A 243 2.53 7.17 3.86
N ILE A 244 2.46 6.15 3.00
CA ILE A 244 1.24 5.76 2.30
C ILE A 244 1.02 4.25 2.41
N ASN A 245 -0.23 3.82 2.34
CA ASN A 245 -0.57 2.40 2.25
C ASN A 245 -0.39 1.90 0.81
N VAL A 246 0.34 0.81 0.60
CA VAL A 246 0.58 0.20 -0.72
C VAL A 246 0.17 -1.27 -0.66
N TYR A 247 -0.70 -1.69 -1.59
CA TYR A 247 -1.28 -3.04 -1.66
C TYR A 247 -1.51 -3.43 -3.14
N ILE A 248 -0.40 -3.70 -3.84
CA ILE A 248 -0.30 -3.87 -5.29
C ILE A 248 -0.48 -5.33 -5.69
N ARG A 249 -0.06 -6.25 -4.83
CA ARG A 249 -0.03 -7.68 -5.18
C ARG A 249 -1.44 -8.23 -5.06
N LYS A 250 -2.17 -8.11 -6.18
CA LYS A 250 -3.43 -8.73 -6.61
C LYS A 250 -4.38 -9.08 -5.46
N GLU A 251 -5.63 -8.58 -5.55
CA GLU A 251 -6.75 -9.37 -5.02
C GLU A 251 -6.50 -10.83 -5.43
N PRO A 252 -6.41 -11.77 -4.48
CA PRO A 252 -6.11 -13.14 -4.83
C PRO A 252 -7.12 -13.57 -5.90
N GLU A 253 -6.65 -14.17 -6.99
CA GLU A 253 -7.56 -14.71 -8.00
C GLU A 253 -8.34 -15.83 -7.31
N LEU A 254 -9.52 -15.47 -6.82
CA LEU A 254 -10.35 -16.34 -6.00
C LEU A 254 -11.02 -17.34 -6.93
N ASP A 255 -10.62 -18.61 -6.85
CA ASP A 255 -11.43 -19.70 -7.41
C ASP A 255 -12.37 -20.21 -6.32
N LEU A 256 -13.55 -19.59 -6.24
CA LEU A 256 -14.58 -19.91 -5.27
C LEU A 256 -15.37 -21.15 -5.73
N ILE A 257 -14.76 -22.31 -5.51
CA ILE A 257 -15.38 -23.62 -5.79
C ILE A 257 -16.64 -23.82 -4.94
N ARG A 258 -17.50 -24.78 -5.33
CA ARG A 258 -18.68 -25.10 -4.51
C ARG A 258 -18.27 -25.65 -3.14
N PRO A 259 -19.01 -25.33 -2.06
CA PRO A 259 -18.74 -25.92 -0.75
C PRO A 259 -19.06 -27.43 -0.73
N LYS A 260 -18.72 -28.11 0.37
CA LYS A 260 -19.16 -29.48 0.65
C LYS A 260 -20.04 -29.52 1.89
N VAL A 261 -20.99 -30.45 1.91
CA VAL A 261 -21.72 -30.83 3.13
C VAL A 261 -21.21 -32.22 3.54
N LEU A 262 -20.56 -32.32 4.69
CA LEU A 262 -19.83 -33.53 5.09
C LEU A 262 -20.75 -34.74 5.33
N GLU A 263 -22.01 -34.49 5.67
CA GLU A 263 -23.03 -35.52 5.85
C GLU A 263 -23.66 -35.97 4.51
N ALA A 264 -23.39 -35.29 3.40
CA ALA A 264 -23.83 -35.68 2.06
C ALA A 264 -22.88 -36.72 1.46
N LYS A 265 -22.96 -37.97 1.90
CA LYS A 265 -21.98 -39.01 1.54
C LYS A 265 -22.30 -39.75 0.24
N GLU A 266 -23.48 -39.51 -0.33
CA GLU A 266 -23.95 -40.18 -1.54
C GLU A 266 -23.90 -39.25 -2.76
N SER A 267 -24.00 -39.83 -3.97
CA SER A 267 -23.99 -39.10 -5.24
C SER A 267 -22.82 -38.10 -5.37
N GLY A 268 -21.63 -38.48 -4.91
CA GLY A 268 -20.43 -37.66 -5.02
C GLY A 268 -20.47 -36.35 -4.21
N GLY A 269 -21.14 -36.34 -3.05
CA GLY A 269 -21.21 -35.16 -2.19
C GLY A 269 -22.50 -34.35 -2.29
N THR A 270 -23.51 -34.85 -3.03
CA THR A 270 -24.70 -34.07 -3.42
C THR A 270 -26.02 -34.66 -2.92
N LEU A 271 -25.99 -35.84 -2.30
CA LEU A 271 -27.17 -36.45 -1.67
C LEU A 271 -26.89 -36.67 -0.18
N LEU A 272 -27.68 -36.00 0.66
CA LEU A 272 -27.70 -36.22 2.10
C LEU A 272 -28.77 -37.26 2.45
N ASN A 273 -28.31 -38.42 2.91
CA ASN A 273 -29.19 -39.47 3.40
C ASN A 273 -29.58 -39.16 4.84
N PHE A 274 -30.80 -38.69 5.03
CA PHE A 274 -31.21 -38.19 6.34
C PHE A 274 -31.19 -39.28 7.41
N ILE A 275 -31.67 -40.49 7.08
CA ILE A 275 -31.77 -41.60 8.02
C ILE A 275 -30.39 -42.20 8.34
N LYS A 276 -29.51 -42.31 7.34
CA LYS A 276 -28.21 -42.96 7.51
C LYS A 276 -27.14 -42.04 8.06
N ASP A 277 -27.10 -40.79 7.59
CA ASP A 277 -25.96 -39.88 7.81
C ASP A 277 -26.28 -38.70 8.73
N PHE A 278 -27.57 -38.41 8.98
CA PHE A 278 -27.98 -37.20 9.70
C PHE A 278 -29.01 -37.43 10.82
N TYR A 279 -29.43 -38.67 11.05
CA TYR A 279 -30.64 -38.93 11.85
C TYR A 279 -30.56 -38.38 13.28
N ASP A 280 -29.40 -38.42 13.93
CA ASP A 280 -29.19 -37.88 15.27
C ASP A 280 -28.30 -36.61 15.29
N ALA A 281 -27.88 -36.14 14.12
CA ALA A 281 -26.99 -35.00 14.00
C ALA A 281 -27.71 -33.69 14.40
N LYS A 282 -27.03 -32.86 15.19
CA LYS A 282 -27.55 -31.55 15.60
C LYS A 282 -27.35 -30.47 14.54
N PHE A 283 -26.38 -30.68 13.66
CA PHE A 283 -25.99 -29.74 12.63
C PHE A 283 -25.49 -30.49 11.40
N ALA A 284 -25.66 -29.90 10.22
CA ALA A 284 -24.91 -30.29 9.02
C ALA A 284 -23.66 -29.41 8.93
N THR A 285 -22.53 -30.03 8.59
CA THR A 285 -21.24 -29.37 8.54
C THR A 285 -20.92 -28.98 7.10
N VAL A 286 -20.91 -27.68 6.84
CA VAL A 286 -20.48 -27.13 5.55
C VAL A 286 -18.98 -26.86 5.61
N GLU A 287 -18.21 -27.57 4.80
CA GLU A 287 -16.77 -27.37 4.63
C GLU A 287 -16.53 -26.39 3.47
N VAL A 288 -15.72 -25.36 3.73
CA VAL A 288 -15.35 -24.33 2.77
C VAL A 288 -13.83 -24.23 2.68
N ASN A 289 -13.31 -24.40 1.48
CA ASN A 289 -11.93 -24.10 1.11
C ASN A 289 -11.92 -23.54 -0.32
N TYR A 290 -10.96 -22.67 -0.64
CA TYR A 290 -10.89 -22.05 -1.97
C TYR A 290 -9.48 -21.59 -2.31
N THR A 291 -9.18 -21.53 -3.61
CA THR A 291 -7.91 -20.98 -4.11
C THR A 291 -7.89 -19.48 -3.87
N GLY A 292 -6.76 -18.96 -3.39
CA GLY A 292 -6.64 -17.55 -3.04
C GLY A 292 -7.11 -17.21 -1.62
N SER A 293 -7.40 -18.22 -0.79
CA SER A 293 -7.66 -18.04 0.65
C SER A 293 -6.44 -17.45 1.35
N ASP A 294 -6.62 -16.30 1.99
CA ASP A 294 -5.57 -15.58 2.71
C ASP A 294 -6.11 -14.90 3.98
N THR A 295 -5.19 -14.56 4.89
CA THR A 295 -5.44 -14.02 6.21
C THR A 295 -6.30 -12.74 6.15
N GLY A 296 -7.30 -12.65 7.01
CA GLY A 296 -8.17 -11.48 7.15
C GLY A 296 -9.39 -11.48 6.22
N GLN A 297 -9.47 -12.38 5.24
CA GLN A 297 -10.69 -12.58 4.46
C GLN A 297 -11.83 -13.08 5.37
N THR A 298 -13.04 -12.62 5.12
CA THR A 298 -14.22 -13.04 5.90
C THR A 298 -15.16 -13.87 5.05
N VAL A 299 -15.69 -14.95 5.63
CA VAL A 299 -16.47 -15.97 4.95
C VAL A 299 -17.78 -16.21 5.68
N ARG A 300 -18.87 -16.32 4.91
CA ARG A 300 -20.22 -16.65 5.40
C ARG A 300 -20.86 -17.67 4.49
N VAL A 301 -21.49 -18.70 5.06
CA VAL A 301 -22.31 -19.66 4.32
C VAL A 301 -23.77 -19.20 4.30
N LYS A 302 -24.45 -19.45 3.19
CA LYS A 302 -25.90 -19.33 3.04
C LYS A 302 -26.48 -20.69 2.68
N TRP A 303 -27.46 -21.12 3.47
CA TRP A 303 -28.28 -22.29 3.17
C TRP A 303 -29.64 -21.81 2.68
N LEU A 304 -29.89 -21.90 1.37
CA LEU A 304 -31.18 -21.61 0.79
C LEU A 304 -32.05 -22.87 0.88
N GLY A 305 -32.93 -22.90 1.88
CA GLY A 305 -33.92 -23.96 2.07
C GLY A 305 -35.21 -23.70 1.28
N ARG A 306 -36.28 -24.38 1.69
CA ARG A 306 -37.60 -24.32 1.04
C ARG A 306 -38.21 -22.91 0.98
N ASN A 307 -38.18 -22.17 2.09
CA ASN A 307 -38.81 -20.85 2.23
C ASN A 307 -38.03 -19.87 3.12
N PHE A 308 -36.81 -20.24 3.51
CA PHE A 308 -35.95 -19.44 4.36
C PHE A 308 -34.50 -19.64 3.94
N THR A 309 -33.75 -18.55 3.90
CA THR A 309 -32.30 -18.59 3.70
C THR A 309 -31.64 -18.40 5.05
N TYR A 310 -30.97 -19.44 5.56
CA TYR A 310 -30.21 -19.36 6.80
C TYR A 310 -28.79 -18.85 6.52
N PRO A 311 -28.42 -17.65 6.97
CA PRO A 311 -27.03 -17.21 6.98
C PRO A 311 -26.31 -17.76 8.23
N THR A 312 -25.06 -18.18 8.06
CA THR A 312 -24.22 -18.51 9.22
C THR A 312 -23.61 -17.24 9.82
N GLU A 313 -23.05 -17.39 11.02
CA GLU A 313 -22.06 -16.43 11.51
C GLU A 313 -20.87 -16.33 10.57
N VAL A 314 -20.22 -15.17 10.58
CA VAL A 314 -19.02 -14.90 9.77
C VAL A 314 -17.81 -15.53 10.46
N GLN A 315 -16.97 -16.22 9.69
CA GLN A 315 -15.65 -16.65 10.13
C GLN A 315 -14.57 -15.88 9.37
N THR A 316 -13.43 -15.64 10.02
CA THR A 316 -12.27 -14.97 9.42
C THR A 316 -11.18 -16.00 9.16
N VAL A 317 -10.60 -15.98 7.96
CA VAL A 317 -9.43 -16.77 7.60
C VAL A 317 -8.23 -16.28 8.40
N LYS A 318 -7.59 -17.18 9.14
CA LYS A 318 -6.45 -16.94 10.03
C LYS A 318 -5.12 -17.30 9.38
N THR A 319 -5.12 -18.27 8.47
CA THR A 319 -3.91 -18.67 7.74
C THR A 319 -4.22 -18.94 6.28
N PRO A 320 -3.24 -18.73 5.37
CA PRO A 320 -3.41 -19.04 3.96
C PRO A 320 -3.83 -20.50 3.71
N GLY A 321 -4.82 -20.71 2.85
CA GLY A 321 -5.35 -22.05 2.54
C GLY A 321 -6.15 -22.74 3.66
N GLU A 322 -6.56 -22.02 4.71
CA GLU A 322 -7.39 -22.58 5.79
C GLU A 322 -8.70 -23.18 5.25
N THR A 323 -9.10 -24.32 5.84
CA THR A 323 -10.41 -24.93 5.61
C THR A 323 -11.33 -24.55 6.75
N LEU A 324 -12.45 -23.92 6.44
CA LEU A 324 -13.44 -23.46 7.41
C LEU A 324 -14.62 -24.43 7.49
N HIS A 325 -15.20 -24.57 8.69
CA HIS A 325 -16.37 -25.40 8.92
C HIS A 325 -17.51 -24.59 9.53
N PHE A 326 -18.66 -24.61 8.87
CA PHE A 326 -19.87 -23.92 9.30
C PHE A 326 -20.96 -24.90 9.69
N GLN A 327 -21.74 -24.55 10.71
CA GLN A 327 -22.78 -25.42 11.26
C GLN A 327 -24.16 -24.93 10.82
N ILE A 328 -24.89 -25.78 10.09
CA ILE A 328 -26.28 -25.55 9.69
C ILE A 328 -27.20 -26.27 10.67
N PRO A 329 -28.08 -25.56 11.42
CA PRO A 329 -28.94 -26.19 12.41
C PRO A 329 -29.81 -27.31 11.82
N ARG A 330 -29.97 -28.40 12.58
CA ARG A 330 -30.83 -29.54 12.20
C ARG A 330 -32.21 -29.14 11.68
N LEU A 331 -32.83 -28.12 12.27
CA LEU A 331 -34.16 -27.66 11.87
C LEU A 331 -34.18 -27.07 10.45
N GLU A 332 -33.09 -26.44 10.00
CA GLU A 332 -32.97 -25.93 8.63
C GLU A 332 -32.91 -27.07 7.62
N VAL A 333 -32.26 -28.18 7.98
CA VAL A 333 -32.22 -29.42 7.18
C VAL A 333 -33.60 -30.07 7.15
N ILE A 334 -34.26 -30.21 8.30
CA ILE A 334 -35.60 -30.82 8.41
C ILE A 334 -36.64 -30.03 7.62
N ASP A 335 -36.62 -28.70 7.68
CA ASP A 335 -37.55 -27.83 6.96
C ASP A 335 -37.38 -27.90 5.43
N THR A 336 -36.21 -28.34 4.96
CA THR A 336 -35.87 -28.42 3.55
C THR A 336 -36.12 -29.81 2.94
N MET A 337 -35.87 -30.88 3.67
CA MET A 337 -35.81 -32.24 3.11
C MET A 337 -37.15 -32.86 2.66
N GLY A 338 -38.30 -32.34 3.13
CA GLY A 338 -39.59 -32.98 2.90
C GLY A 338 -39.91 -33.16 1.41
N GLY A 339 -40.29 -34.38 1.01
CA GLY A 339 -40.68 -34.72 -0.38
C GLY A 339 -39.52 -34.78 -1.37
N GLY A 340 -38.30 -35.06 -0.92
CA GLY A 340 -37.12 -35.09 -1.80
C GLY A 340 -36.64 -33.67 -2.16
N GLY A 341 -36.81 -32.73 -1.23
CA GLY A 341 -36.48 -31.33 -1.43
C GLY A 341 -35.01 -31.09 -1.79
N ARG A 342 -34.68 -29.84 -2.12
CA ARG A 342 -33.31 -29.42 -2.43
C ARG A 342 -32.94 -28.17 -1.66
N ALA A 343 -31.67 -28.11 -1.25
CA ALA A 343 -31.06 -26.90 -0.72
C ALA A 343 -30.00 -26.40 -1.70
N GLU A 344 -29.92 -25.09 -1.87
CA GLU A 344 -28.75 -24.48 -2.51
C GLU A 344 -27.81 -23.96 -1.42
N VAL A 345 -26.57 -24.47 -1.41
CA VAL A 345 -25.56 -24.07 -0.43
C VAL A 345 -24.47 -23.28 -1.14
N THR A 346 -24.30 -22.03 -0.73
CA THR A 346 -23.27 -21.12 -1.23
C THR A 346 -22.48 -20.52 -0.06
N TYR A 347 -21.31 -19.97 -0.34
CA TYR A 347 -20.62 -19.08 0.59
C TYR A 347 -20.16 -17.81 -0.11
N THR A 348 -19.95 -16.77 0.68
CA THR A 348 -19.40 -15.49 0.21
C THR A 348 -18.06 -15.23 0.86
N VAL A 349 -17.11 -14.68 0.10
CA VAL A 349 -15.82 -14.19 0.57
C VAL A 349 -15.77 -12.69 0.40
N ARG A 350 -15.41 -11.98 1.46
CA ARG A 350 -15.11 -10.54 1.44
C ARG A 350 -13.65 -10.30 1.74
N LEU A 351 -13.00 -9.52 0.88
CA LEU A 351 -11.59 -9.16 1.03
C LEU A 351 -11.39 -8.09 2.11
N PRO A 352 -10.24 -8.06 2.81
CA PRO A 352 -9.93 -7.01 3.78
C PRO A 352 -10.09 -5.61 3.18
N GLY A 353 -10.73 -4.69 3.92
CA GLY A 353 -10.91 -3.29 3.48
C GLY A 353 -11.96 -3.08 2.38
N THR A 354 -12.65 -4.14 1.92
CA THR A 354 -13.70 -4.05 0.90
C THR A 354 -15.10 -4.22 1.49
N THR A 355 -16.13 -3.83 0.73
CA THR A 355 -17.54 -3.99 1.11
C THR A 355 -18.29 -5.02 0.25
N GLU A 356 -17.68 -5.48 -0.83
CA GLU A 356 -18.28 -6.41 -1.80
C GLU A 356 -18.09 -7.87 -1.37
N ASP A 357 -19.17 -8.65 -1.47
CA ASP A 357 -19.17 -10.09 -1.23
C ASP A 357 -19.03 -10.84 -2.56
N LYS A 358 -17.93 -11.58 -2.73
CA LYS A 358 -17.73 -12.47 -3.89
C LYS A 358 -18.36 -13.83 -3.58
N THR A 359 -19.26 -14.31 -4.44
CA THR A 359 -20.07 -15.52 -4.19
C THR A 359 -19.46 -16.77 -4.84
N SER A 360 -19.52 -17.90 -4.14
CA SER A 360 -19.07 -19.20 -4.63
C SER A 360 -19.96 -19.78 -5.72
N ARG A 361 -19.48 -20.83 -6.39
CA ARG A 361 -20.37 -21.76 -7.10
C ARG A 361 -21.33 -22.42 -6.11
N ASP A 362 -22.49 -22.82 -6.60
CA ASP A 362 -23.56 -23.44 -5.83
C ASP A 362 -23.33 -24.94 -5.64
N LEU A 363 -23.65 -25.43 -4.44
CA LEU A 363 -23.91 -26.85 -4.19
C LEU A 363 -25.42 -27.08 -4.16
N ASN A 364 -25.94 -27.72 -5.20
CA ASN A 364 -27.31 -28.24 -5.22
C ASN A 364 -27.38 -29.55 -4.43
N LEU A 365 -27.80 -29.45 -3.16
CA LEU A 365 -27.91 -30.58 -2.25
C LEU A 365 -29.32 -31.19 -2.32
N ALA A 366 -29.39 -32.50 -2.56
CA ALA A 366 -30.61 -33.28 -2.51
C ALA A 366 -30.73 -34.06 -1.19
N PHE A 367 -31.95 -34.47 -0.86
CA PHE A 367 -32.24 -35.31 0.30
C PHE A 367 -32.92 -36.61 -0.11
N THR A 368 -32.65 -37.69 0.63
CA THR A 368 -33.44 -38.92 0.50
C THR A 368 -34.90 -38.66 0.88
N GLU A 369 -35.82 -39.17 0.08
CA GLU A 369 -37.25 -39.07 0.36
C GLU A 369 -37.63 -39.81 1.64
N GLN A 370 -38.51 -39.19 2.42
CA GLN A 370 -39.19 -39.87 3.51
C GLN A 370 -40.43 -40.59 2.99
N LYS A 371 -40.91 -41.59 3.72
CA LYS A 371 -42.09 -42.38 3.34
C LYS A 371 -43.32 -41.53 3.03
N HIS A 372 -43.54 -40.47 3.83
CA HIS A 372 -44.64 -39.53 3.67
C HIS A 372 -44.11 -38.10 3.59
N LEU A 373 -44.66 -37.30 2.69
CA LEU A 373 -44.47 -35.85 2.70
C LEU A 373 -45.42 -35.23 3.73
N LEU A 374 -44.84 -34.60 4.75
CA LEU A 374 -45.58 -33.95 5.82
C LEU A 374 -45.43 -32.42 5.71
N GLY A 375 -46.54 -31.74 5.41
CA GLY A 375 -46.58 -30.29 5.35
C GLY A 375 -46.38 -29.65 6.73
N GLN A 376 -46.03 -28.36 6.77
CA GLN A 376 -45.87 -27.61 8.03
C GLN A 376 -47.21 -27.54 8.80
N PRO A 377 -47.19 -27.52 10.15
CA PRO A 377 -48.41 -27.29 10.92
C PRO A 377 -48.99 -25.90 10.64
N THR A 378 -50.26 -25.70 10.99
CA THR A 378 -50.90 -24.38 11.03
C THR A 378 -51.11 -23.94 12.47
N ILE A 379 -51.04 -22.64 12.73
CA ILE A 379 -51.36 -22.04 14.03
C ILE A 379 -52.63 -21.21 13.89
N ASN A 380 -53.51 -21.26 14.90
CA ASN A 380 -54.69 -20.41 14.93
C ASN A 380 -54.34 -18.93 15.25
N SER A 381 -55.29 -18.03 15.04
CA SER A 381 -55.07 -16.58 15.16
C SER A 381 -54.65 -16.13 16.55
N ASP A 382 -55.14 -16.78 17.60
CA ASP A 382 -54.79 -16.47 19.00
C ASP A 382 -53.45 -17.10 19.45
N ARG A 383 -52.82 -17.90 18.59
CA ARG A 383 -51.54 -18.58 18.84
C ARG A 383 -51.55 -19.53 20.05
N THR A 384 -52.69 -20.13 20.35
CA THR A 384 -52.83 -21.10 21.45
C THR A 384 -52.98 -22.54 20.98
N ASN A 385 -53.16 -22.78 19.67
CA ASN A 385 -53.37 -24.11 19.14
C ASN A 385 -52.69 -24.32 17.78
N LEU A 386 -52.02 -25.46 17.65
CA LEU A 386 -51.46 -25.95 16.40
C LEU A 386 -52.33 -27.05 15.84
N ARG A 387 -52.50 -27.06 14.52
CA ARG A 387 -53.13 -28.17 13.79
C ARG A 387 -52.12 -28.79 12.83
N VAL A 388 -52.04 -30.11 12.87
CA VAL A 388 -51.25 -30.93 11.94
C VAL A 388 -52.19 -31.67 11.01
N TYR A 389 -51.78 -31.87 9.77
CA TYR A 389 -52.57 -32.55 8.74
C TYR A 389 -51.82 -33.78 8.25
N TYR A 390 -52.56 -34.80 7.81
CA TYR A 390 -51.97 -36.05 7.37
C TYR A 390 -52.31 -36.35 5.91
N PRO A 391 -51.37 -36.95 5.15
CA PRO A 391 -51.73 -37.64 3.91
C PRO A 391 -52.50 -38.93 4.25
N THR A 392 -52.98 -39.64 3.23
CA THR A 392 -53.52 -40.99 3.43
C THR A 392 -52.45 -41.90 4.02
N LEU A 393 -52.71 -42.45 5.20
CA LEU A 393 -51.80 -43.34 5.92
C LEU A 393 -52.20 -44.80 5.67
N GLU A 394 -51.20 -45.64 5.43
CA GLU A 394 -51.36 -47.06 5.10
C GLU A 394 -51.43 -47.99 6.34
N ALA A 395 -51.22 -47.42 7.52
CA ALA A 395 -51.14 -48.13 8.79
C ALA A 395 -51.47 -47.18 9.95
N PRO A 396 -51.63 -47.68 11.19
CA PRO A 396 -51.72 -46.83 12.36
C PRO A 396 -50.39 -46.11 12.64
N TYR A 397 -50.48 -44.80 12.90
CA TYR A 397 -49.36 -43.95 13.32
C TYR A 397 -49.70 -43.19 14.61
N ARG A 398 -48.66 -42.82 15.33
CA ARG A 398 -48.71 -41.83 16.41
C ARG A 398 -48.06 -40.53 15.97
N VAL A 399 -48.58 -39.42 16.46
CA VAL A 399 -48.06 -38.08 16.18
C VAL A 399 -47.53 -37.43 17.45
N ARG A 400 -46.45 -36.65 17.31
CA ARG A 400 -45.91 -35.82 18.39
C ARG A 400 -45.56 -34.44 17.85
N MET A 401 -46.01 -33.40 18.54
CA MET A 401 -45.67 -32.01 18.24
C MET A 401 -44.37 -31.61 18.94
N ALA A 402 -43.55 -30.81 18.26
CA ALA A 402 -42.34 -30.19 18.80
C ALA A 402 -42.42 -28.67 18.66
N LEU A 403 -42.18 -27.98 19.77
CA LEU A 403 -42.22 -26.54 19.92
C LEU A 403 -40.79 -26.06 20.18
N HIS A 404 -40.15 -25.46 19.18
CA HIS A 404 -38.76 -25.00 19.23
C HIS A 404 -38.71 -23.51 19.52
N GLY A 405 -38.37 -23.15 20.74
CA GLY A 405 -38.17 -21.78 21.20
C GLY A 405 -36.93 -21.68 22.07
N VAL A 406 -36.96 -20.88 23.14
CA VAL A 406 -35.89 -20.81 24.15
C VAL A 406 -35.50 -22.22 24.64
N THR A 407 -36.50 -23.06 24.90
CA THR A 407 -36.31 -24.47 25.16
C THR A 407 -37.27 -25.27 24.30
N THR A 408 -36.77 -26.33 23.67
CA THR A 408 -37.61 -27.24 22.90
C THR A 408 -38.53 -28.02 23.84
N ARG A 409 -39.83 -27.98 23.59
CA ARG A 409 -40.83 -28.78 24.30
C ARG A 409 -41.53 -29.72 23.33
N TYR A 410 -41.80 -30.94 23.79
CA TYR A 410 -42.53 -31.94 23.03
C TYR A 410 -43.90 -32.15 23.68
N SER A 411 -44.93 -32.35 22.86
CA SER A 411 -46.19 -32.89 23.36
C SER A 411 -46.03 -34.36 23.74
N ASP A 412 -47.05 -34.91 24.39
CA ASP A 412 -47.22 -36.36 24.42
C ASP A 412 -47.34 -36.90 22.99
N GLU A 413 -46.89 -38.13 22.80
CA GLU A 413 -47.09 -38.88 21.57
C GLU A 413 -48.50 -39.50 21.61
N VAL A 414 -49.37 -39.14 20.68
CA VAL A 414 -50.79 -39.53 20.69
C VAL A 414 -51.15 -40.34 19.43
N ASP A 415 -52.07 -41.28 19.57
CA ASP A 415 -52.60 -42.04 18.43
C ASP A 415 -53.40 -41.12 17.49
N ILE A 416 -53.26 -41.31 16.19
CA ILE A 416 -54.07 -40.61 15.19
C ILE A 416 -55.45 -41.27 15.14
N VAL A 417 -56.43 -40.60 15.75
CA VAL A 417 -57.84 -41.04 15.76
C VAL A 417 -58.68 -40.41 14.65
N ASN A 418 -58.28 -39.23 14.17
CA ASN A 418 -58.88 -38.54 13.04
C ASN A 418 -57.89 -38.54 11.89
N GLU A 419 -58.28 -39.15 10.76
CA GLU A 419 -57.43 -39.33 9.58
C GLU A 419 -57.01 -38.01 8.91
N SER A 420 -57.73 -36.92 9.15
CA SER A 420 -57.46 -35.63 8.50
C SER A 420 -56.50 -34.74 9.29
N TYR A 421 -56.68 -34.64 10.61
CA TYR A 421 -55.88 -33.73 11.43
C TYR A 421 -55.89 -34.06 12.93
N THR A 422 -54.89 -33.54 13.64
CA THR A 422 -54.85 -33.49 15.11
C THR A 422 -54.57 -32.06 15.58
N ASN A 423 -55.24 -31.64 16.66
CA ASN A 423 -54.98 -30.36 17.32
C ASN A 423 -54.07 -30.55 18.52
N PHE A 424 -53.11 -29.64 18.70
CA PHE A 424 -52.15 -29.60 19.80
C PHE A 424 -52.23 -28.24 20.49
N PRO A 425 -52.71 -28.16 21.74
CA PRO A 425 -52.66 -26.91 22.49
C PRO A 425 -51.21 -26.51 22.79
N ILE A 426 -50.92 -25.23 22.64
CA ILE A 426 -49.63 -24.65 23.02
C ILE A 426 -49.72 -24.26 24.50
N PRO A 427 -48.82 -24.76 25.39
CA PRO A 427 -48.85 -24.39 26.80
C PRO A 427 -48.68 -22.87 27.01
N ALA A 428 -49.57 -22.24 27.77
CA ALA A 428 -49.55 -20.79 28.02
C ALA A 428 -48.22 -20.28 28.63
N ALA A 429 -47.58 -21.11 29.46
CA ALA A 429 -46.26 -20.80 30.01
C ALA A 429 -45.17 -20.75 28.93
N TRP A 430 -45.26 -21.59 27.90
CA TRP A 430 -44.31 -21.59 26.79
C TRP A 430 -44.52 -20.39 25.86
N ILE A 431 -45.78 -19.98 25.63
CA ILE A 431 -46.09 -18.74 24.89
C ILE A 431 -45.48 -17.53 25.62
N THR A 432 -45.64 -17.46 26.94
CA THR A 432 -45.07 -16.38 27.77
C THR A 432 -43.54 -16.33 27.69
N GLU A 433 -42.87 -17.49 27.78
CA GLU A 433 -41.40 -17.62 27.66
C GLU A 433 -40.84 -17.13 26.31
N ASN A 434 -41.63 -17.29 25.24
CA ASN A 434 -41.22 -17.04 23.87
C ASN A 434 -41.84 -15.78 23.25
N ARG A 435 -42.52 -14.95 24.05
CA ARG A 435 -43.13 -13.70 23.58
C ARG A 435 -42.09 -12.78 22.94
N GLY A 436 -42.38 -12.31 21.74
CA GLY A 436 -41.55 -11.43 20.94
C GLY A 436 -40.38 -12.12 20.23
N LYS A 437 -40.27 -13.46 20.28
CA LYS A 437 -39.18 -14.25 19.70
C LYS A 437 -39.64 -15.02 18.48
N ASP A 438 -38.71 -15.32 17.59
CA ASP A 438 -38.93 -16.22 16.48
C ASP A 438 -38.82 -17.67 16.97
N VAL A 439 -39.81 -18.49 16.65
CA VAL A 439 -39.92 -19.90 17.06
C VAL A 439 -40.25 -20.76 15.84
N MET A 440 -40.03 -22.07 15.98
CA MET A 440 -40.38 -23.06 14.97
C MET A 440 -41.26 -24.15 15.56
N PHE A 441 -42.21 -24.62 14.76
CA PHE A 441 -43.03 -25.78 15.09
C PHE A 441 -42.89 -26.84 14.01
N ASN A 442 -42.74 -28.09 14.40
CA ASN A 442 -42.88 -29.22 13.50
C ASN A 442 -43.47 -30.41 14.25
N TYR A 443 -43.85 -31.45 13.52
CA TYR A 443 -44.34 -32.68 14.12
C TYR A 443 -43.68 -33.89 13.48
N THR A 444 -43.74 -35.00 14.20
CA THR A 444 -43.24 -36.29 13.74
C THR A 444 -44.34 -37.33 13.71
N LEU A 445 -44.32 -38.20 12.71
CA LEU A 445 -45.09 -39.45 12.70
C LEU A 445 -44.20 -40.63 13.06
N LYS A 446 -44.75 -41.54 13.86
CA LYS A 446 -44.15 -42.83 14.23
C LYS A 446 -45.12 -43.95 13.91
N ARG A 447 -44.71 -44.91 13.09
CA ARG A 447 -45.57 -46.06 12.75
C ARG A 447 -45.71 -46.98 13.97
N THR A 448 -46.95 -47.24 14.39
CA THR A 448 -47.25 -47.97 15.61
C THR A 448 -46.72 -49.41 15.53
N GLY A 449 -46.08 -49.88 16.61
CA GLY A 449 -45.58 -51.26 16.70
C GLY A 449 -44.33 -51.55 15.88
N THR A 450 -43.67 -50.52 15.32
CA THR A 450 -42.44 -50.69 14.52
C THR A 450 -41.26 -49.92 15.10
N SER A 451 -40.05 -50.28 14.65
CA SER A 451 -38.83 -49.51 14.85
C SER A 451 -38.46 -48.64 13.65
N GLU A 452 -39.42 -48.34 12.77
CA GLU A 452 -39.18 -47.49 11.61
C GLU A 452 -38.76 -46.07 12.06
N PRO A 453 -37.87 -45.39 11.31
CA PRO A 453 -37.48 -44.02 11.60
C PRO A 453 -38.67 -43.07 11.65
N LEU A 454 -38.54 -42.01 12.47
CA LEU A 454 -39.53 -40.94 12.52
C LEU A 454 -39.62 -40.22 11.16
N ILE A 455 -40.84 -39.89 10.77
CA ILE A 455 -41.11 -39.03 9.61
C ILE A 455 -41.32 -37.61 10.12
N PHE A 456 -40.57 -36.65 9.60
CA PHE A 456 -40.61 -35.25 10.02
C PHE A 456 -41.39 -34.39 9.04
N SER A 457 -42.19 -33.47 9.58
CA SER A 457 -42.80 -32.39 8.82
C SER A 457 -41.83 -31.27 8.50
N TRP A 458 -42.19 -30.47 7.48
CA TRP A 458 -41.67 -29.11 7.35
C TRP A 458 -41.94 -28.30 8.62
N CYS A 459 -41.20 -27.20 8.78
CA CYS A 459 -41.32 -26.33 9.93
C CYS A 459 -42.23 -25.14 9.62
N LEU A 460 -43.07 -24.80 10.59
CA LEU A 460 -43.77 -23.52 10.64
C LEU A 460 -42.91 -22.54 11.44
N ARG A 461 -42.49 -21.43 10.81
CA ARG A 461 -41.77 -20.34 11.48
C ARG A 461 -42.76 -19.25 11.88
N VAL A 462 -42.73 -18.84 13.15
CA VAL A 462 -43.66 -17.83 13.70
C VAL A 462 -42.89 -16.90 14.62
N ARG A 463 -43.23 -15.61 14.59
CA ARG A 463 -42.86 -14.69 15.67
C ARG A 463 -44.01 -14.60 16.67
N LEU A 464 -43.78 -15.03 17.91
CA LEU A 464 -44.82 -15.11 18.95
C LEU A 464 -45.13 -13.80 19.65
#